data_AF-A0A960H3G1-F1
#
_entry.id   AF-A0A960H3G1-F1
#
_cell.length_a   1.000
_cell.length_b   1.000
_cell.length_c   1.000
_cell.angle_alpha   90.00
_cell.angle_beta   90.00
_cell.angle_gamma   90.00
#
_symmetry.space_group_name_H-M   'P 1'
#
loop_
_entity.id
_entity.type
_entity.pdbx_description
1 polymer ?
#
loop_
_entity_poly.entity_id
_entity_poly.type
_entity_poly.pdbx_seq_one_letter_code
_entity_poly.pdbx_strand_id
1 'polypeptide(L)'
;MTVALRRSWAKDLDAATLYELLKLRVEVFVVEQACPYPELDGRDLLAETRHFWLEQPDGEVIATLRLMEEHPGGHKGFRIGRVCTKRAARGQGHTTRVLQAA
;
A
#
# COMPACT_ATOMS: atom_id res chain seq x y z
N MET A 1 -19.39 -2.05 -12.17
CA MET A 1 -18.30 -2.88 -11.59
C MET A 1 -17.37 -1.93 -10.86
N THR A 2 -17.31 -2.03 -9.54
CA THR A 2 -16.83 -0.94 -8.67
C THR A 2 -15.50 -1.31 -8.04
N VAL A 3 -14.52 -0.40 -8.10
CA VAL A 3 -13.24 -0.52 -7.39
C VAL A 3 -13.49 -0.66 -5.90
N ALA A 4 -13.07 -1.79 -5.31
CA ALA A 4 -13.30 -2.12 -3.91
C ALA A 4 -12.16 -1.63 -3.01
N LEU A 5 -12.51 -1.10 -1.83
CA LEU A 5 -11.55 -0.76 -0.78
C LEU A 5 -11.34 -1.95 0.15
N ARG A 6 -10.07 -2.26 0.40
CA ARG A 6 -9.65 -3.35 1.26
C ARG A 6 -8.57 -2.88 2.23
N ARG A 7 -8.45 -3.62 3.33
CA ARG A 7 -7.36 -3.49 4.29
C ARG A 7 -7.11 -4.82 4.97
N SER A 8 -5.87 -5.08 5.34
CA SER A 8 -5.52 -6.22 6.18
C SER A 8 -4.33 -5.90 7.06
N TRP A 9 -4.25 -6.58 8.21
CA TRP A 9 -3.00 -6.65 8.96
C TRP A 9 -2.01 -7.51 8.19
N ALA A 10 -0.72 -7.22 8.31
CA ALA A 10 0.32 -7.98 7.62
C ALA A 10 0.26 -9.48 7.94
N LYS A 11 -0.09 -9.85 9.19
CA LYS A 11 -0.24 -11.25 9.61
C LYS A 11 -1.38 -12.02 8.93
N ASP A 12 -2.40 -11.30 8.44
CA ASP A 12 -3.62 -11.86 7.86
C ASP A 12 -3.66 -11.65 6.34
N LEU A 13 -2.60 -11.09 5.75
CA LEU A 13 -2.51 -10.79 4.33
C LEU A 13 -1.97 -12.02 3.59
N ASP A 14 -2.70 -12.50 2.59
CA ASP A 14 -2.25 -13.61 1.77
C ASP A 14 -1.10 -13.19 0.83
N ALA A 15 -0.32 -14.17 0.39
CA ALA A 15 0.87 -13.94 -0.42
C ALA A 15 0.55 -13.35 -1.80
N ALA A 16 -0.59 -13.69 -2.41
CA ALA A 16 -0.96 -13.20 -3.74
C ALA A 16 -1.31 -11.72 -3.69
N THR A 17 -2.11 -11.31 -2.68
CA THR A 17 -2.41 -9.90 -2.45
C THR A 17 -1.15 -9.11 -2.13
N LEU A 18 -0.30 -9.62 -1.22
CA LEU A 18 0.98 -8.97 -0.91
C LEU A 18 1.82 -8.76 -2.18
N TYR A 19 1.90 -9.76 -3.05
CA TYR A 19 2.65 -9.66 -4.29
C TYR A 19 2.15 -8.52 -5.19
N GLU A 20 0.83 -8.36 -5.36
CA GLU A 20 0.27 -7.26 -6.16
C GLU A 20 0.53 -5.88 -5.53
N LEU A 21 0.50 -5.76 -4.20
CA LEU A 21 0.90 -4.52 -3.52
C LEU A 21 2.36 -4.16 -3.82
N LEU A 22 3.27 -5.14 -3.68
CA LEU A 22 4.71 -4.94 -3.90
C LEU A 22 5.01 -4.62 -5.36
N LYS A 23 4.36 -5.31 -6.29
CA LYS A 23 4.47 -5.09 -7.73
C LYS A 23 4.06 -3.66 -8.11
N LEU A 24 2.90 -3.17 -7.63
CA LEU A 24 2.48 -1.79 -7.86
C LEU A 24 3.48 -0.78 -7.30
N ARG A 25 4.01 -1.02 -6.09
CA ARG A 25 5.01 -0.14 -5.47
C ARG A 25 6.32 -0.10 -6.26
N VAL A 26 6.79 -1.24 -6.76
CA VAL A 26 7.99 -1.31 -7.61
C VAL A 26 7.74 -0.62 -8.95
N GLU A 27 6.58 -0.85 -9.58
CA GLU A 27 6.19 -0.17 -10.82
C GLU A 27 6.26 1.36 -10.66
N VAL A 28 5.74 1.90 -9.56
CA VAL A 28 5.69 3.36 -9.35
C VAL A 28 7.02 3.92 -8.80
N PHE A 29 7.50 3.41 -7.67
CA PHE A 29 8.61 4.05 -6.95
C PHE A 29 9.99 3.70 -7.51
N VAL A 30 10.12 2.56 -8.18
CA VAL A 30 11.43 2.12 -8.73
C VAL A 30 11.46 2.35 -10.23
N VAL A 31 10.50 1.80 -10.98
CA VAL A 31 10.53 1.81 -12.45
C VAL A 31 10.09 3.17 -13.00
N GLU A 32 8.88 3.63 -12.68
CA GLU A 32 8.36 4.89 -13.23
C GLU A 32 9.17 6.10 -12.76
N GLN A 33 9.58 6.13 -11.49
CA GLN A 33 10.41 7.20 -10.93
C GLN A 33 11.89 7.06 -11.29
N ALA A 34 12.30 5.97 -11.97
CA ALA A 34 13.69 5.67 -12.31
C ALA A 34 14.64 5.80 -11.10
N CYS A 35 14.18 5.36 -9.93
CA CYS A 35 14.87 5.52 -8.65
C CYS A 35 15.26 4.14 -8.11
N PRO A 36 16.49 3.65 -8.35
CA PRO A 36 16.92 2.37 -7.82
C PRO A 36 17.19 2.49 -6.32
N TYR A 37 16.31 1.92 -5.50
CA TYR A 37 16.52 1.75 -4.07
C TYR A 37 15.87 0.46 -3.56
N PRO A 38 16.23 -0.01 -2.34
CA PRO A 38 15.58 -1.15 -1.71
C PRO A 38 14.13 -0.85 -1.33
N GLU A 39 13.20 -1.02 -2.28
CA GLU A 39 11.77 -0.78 -2.06
C GLU A 39 11.18 -1.67 -0.94
N LEU A 40 11.67 -2.91 -0.89
CA LEU A 40 11.35 -3.88 0.16
C LEU A 40 12.25 -3.61 1.38
N ASP A 41 11.74 -2.81 2.30
CA ASP A 41 12.48 -2.31 3.47
C ASP A 41 12.35 -3.20 4.72
N GLY A 42 11.84 -4.42 4.56
CA GLY A 42 11.66 -5.40 5.64
C GLY A 42 10.49 -5.12 6.60
N ARG A 43 9.66 -4.08 6.34
CA ARG A 43 8.59 -3.69 7.27
C ARG A 43 7.20 -4.21 6.89
N ASP A 44 7.06 -4.74 5.68
CA ASP A 44 5.78 -5.17 5.12
C ASP A 44 5.11 -6.31 5.89
N LEU A 45 5.90 -7.10 6.63
CA LEU A 45 5.44 -8.28 7.38
C LEU A 45 5.44 -8.08 8.90
N LEU A 46 5.75 -6.88 9.40
CA LEU A 46 5.73 -6.60 10.84
C LEU A 46 4.29 -6.69 11.38
N ALA A 47 4.13 -7.16 12.62
CA ALA A 47 2.82 -7.37 13.24
C ALA A 47 2.00 -6.07 13.34
N GLU A 48 2.69 -4.95 13.50
CA GLU A 48 2.16 -3.60 13.62
C GLU A 48 1.87 -2.93 12.26
N THR A 49 2.13 -3.64 11.16
CA THR A 49 1.89 -3.14 9.80
C THR A 49 0.49 -3.49 9.32
N ARG A 50 -0.20 -2.49 8.79
CA ARG A 50 -1.45 -2.65 8.02
C ARG A 50 -1.24 -2.17 6.59
N HIS A 51 -1.86 -2.87 5.66
CA HIS A 51 -1.90 -2.50 4.25
C HIS A 51 -3.32 -2.11 3.88
N PHE A 52 -3.45 -1.02 3.13
CA PHE A 52 -4.69 -0.53 2.54
C PHE A 52 -4.55 -0.53 1.03
N TRP A 53 -5.59 -0.94 0.31
CA TRP A 53 -5.55 -0.91 -1.14
C TRP A 53 -6.93 -0.78 -1.78
N LEU A 54 -6.90 -0.37 -3.04
CA LEU A 54 -8.03 -0.43 -3.96
C LEU A 54 -7.76 -1.49 -5.00
N GLU A 55 -8.72 -2.39 -5.19
CA GLU A 55 -8.66 -3.46 -6.19
C GLU A 55 -9.79 -3.34 -7.22
N GLN A 56 -9.46 -3.72 -8.45
CA GLN A 56 -10.43 -3.94 -9.52
C GLN A 56 -11.15 -5.29 -9.34
N PRO A 57 -12.28 -5.51 -10.03
CA PRO A 57 -13.03 -6.78 -9.95
C PRO A 57 -12.23 -8.02 -10.36
N ASP A 58 -11.20 -7.86 -11.18
CA ASP A 58 -10.28 -8.92 -11.61
C ASP A 58 -9.15 -9.21 -10.60
N GLY A 59 -9.13 -8.48 -9.47
CA GLY A 59 -8.12 -8.60 -8.43
C GLY A 59 -6.91 -7.68 -8.60
N GLU A 60 -6.85 -6.86 -9.66
CA GLU A 60 -5.72 -5.95 -9.86
C GLU A 60 -5.71 -4.84 -8.81
N VAL A 61 -4.59 -4.68 -8.11
CA VAL A 61 -4.36 -3.55 -7.20
C VAL A 61 -4.03 -2.29 -7.99
N ILE A 62 -4.81 -1.22 -7.80
CA ILE A 62 -4.63 0.06 -8.51
C ILE A 62 -4.20 1.22 -7.63
N ALA A 63 -4.34 1.11 -6.31
CA ALA A 63 -3.80 2.07 -5.36
C ALA A 63 -3.49 1.40 -4.03
N THR A 64 -2.47 1.86 -3.31
CA THR A 64 -2.11 1.32 -2.00
C THR A 64 -1.52 2.38 -1.07
N LEU A 65 -1.59 2.08 0.23
CA LEU A 65 -0.96 2.78 1.34
C LEU A 65 -0.54 1.75 2.38
N ARG A 66 0.64 1.93 2.98
CA ARG A 66 1.09 1.19 4.17
C ARG A 66 1.00 2.07 5.41
N LEU A 67 0.40 1.53 6.47
CA LEU A 67 0.29 2.18 7.77
C LEU A 67 1.02 1.32 8.80
N MET A 68 2.00 1.90 9.48
CA MET A 68 2.73 1.23 10.56
C MET A 68 2.43 1.91 11.88
N GLU A 69 2.10 1.13 12.90
CA GLU A 69 2.10 1.60 14.28
C GLU A 69 3.54 1.59 14.81
N GLU A 70 3.93 2.68 15.48
CA GLU A 70 5.26 2.87 16.03
C GLU A 70 5.16 3.46 17.43
N HIS A 71 6.19 3.25 18.26
CA HIS A 71 6.22 3.73 19.64
C HIS A 71 7.44 4.63 19.94
N PRO A 72 7.65 5.74 19.20
CA PRO A 72 8.79 6.64 19.47
C PRO A 72 8.70 7.24 20.87
N GLY A 73 9.76 7.06 21.67
CA GLY A 73 9.80 7.56 23.05
C GLY A 73 8.74 6.97 23.97
N GLY A 74 8.19 5.80 23.64
CA GLY A 74 7.11 5.16 24.40
C GLY A 74 5.70 5.68 24.07
N HIS A 75 5.57 6.62 23.14
CA HIS A 75 4.26 7.15 22.72
C HIS A 75 3.78 6.47 21.44
N LYS A 76 2.52 6.02 21.43
CA LYS A 76 1.89 5.44 20.24
C LYS A 76 1.75 6.49 19.13
N GLY A 77 2.30 6.19 17.96
CA GLY A 77 2.20 6.99 16.75
C GLY A 77 1.97 6.12 15.52
N PHE A 78 1.62 6.74 14.41
CA PHE A 78 1.41 6.05 13.15
C PHE A 78 2.24 6.69 12.03
N ARG A 79 2.84 5.84 11.19
CA ARG A 79 3.58 6.26 9.99
C ARG A 79 2.84 5.78 8.76
N ILE A 80 2.36 6.73 7.97
CA ILE A 80 1.88 6.49 6.60
C ILE A 80 3.08 6.44 5.66
N GLY A 81 3.09 5.47 4.76
CA GLY A 81 4.10 5.36 3.71
C GLY A 81 3.59 4.59 2.50
N ARG A 82 4.42 4.54 1.45
CA ARG A 82 4.15 3.79 0.21
C ARG A 82 2.80 4.12 -0.42
N VAL A 83 2.41 5.39 -0.37
CA VAL A 83 1.18 5.87 -0.99
C VAL A 83 1.39 6.00 -2.49
N CYS A 84 0.77 5.13 -3.29
CA CYS A 84 0.85 5.21 -4.74
C CYS A 84 -0.44 4.75 -5.42
N THR A 85 -0.61 5.20 -6.66
CA THR A 85 -1.70 4.85 -7.56
C THR A 85 -1.12 4.53 -8.92
N LYS A 86 -1.59 3.43 -9.51
CA LYS A 86 -1.22 2.97 -10.86
C LYS A 86 -1.43 4.09 -11.86
N ARG A 87 -0.49 4.29 -12.78
CA ARG A 87 -0.47 5.47 -13.67
C ARG A 87 -1.78 5.67 -14.45
N ALA A 88 -2.32 4.59 -15.01
CA ALA A 88 -3.58 4.61 -15.76
C ALA A 88 -4.84 4.90 -14.91
N ALA A 89 -4.75 4.74 -13.58
CA ALA A 89 -5.87 4.96 -12.65
C ALA A 89 -5.81 6.33 -11.95
N ARG A 90 -4.82 7.18 -12.26
CA ARG A 90 -4.67 8.53 -11.67
C ARG A 90 -5.76 9.48 -12.15
N GLY A 91 -5.96 10.57 -11.40
CA GLY A 91 -6.99 11.58 -11.69
C GLY A 91 -8.42 11.18 -11.25
N GLN A 92 -8.61 9.98 -10.70
CA GLN A 92 -9.91 9.44 -10.30
C GLN A 92 -10.18 9.53 -8.78
N GLY A 93 -9.33 10.23 -8.01
CA GLY A 93 -9.50 10.39 -6.57
C GLY A 93 -9.14 9.17 -5.69
N HIS A 94 -8.56 8.11 -6.27
CA HIS A 94 -8.20 6.88 -5.56
C HIS A 94 -7.24 7.08 -4.39
N THR A 95 -6.27 7.98 -4.51
CA THR A 95 -5.34 8.33 -3.41
C THR A 95 -6.09 8.91 -2.21
N THR A 96 -7.06 9.80 -2.43
CA THR A 96 -7.89 10.36 -1.36
C THR A 96 -8.70 9.26 -0.66
N ARG A 97 -9.25 8.32 -1.42
CA ARG A 97 -10.03 7.20 -0.89
C ARG A 97 -9.21 6.31 0.05
N VAL A 98 -7.98 5.96 -0.32
CA VAL A 98 -7.10 5.16 0.56
C VAL A 98 -6.59 5.94 1.76
N LEU A 99 -6.31 7.24 1.61
CA LEU A 99 -5.89 8.10 2.73
C LEU A 99 -7.00 8.29 3.77
N GLN A 100 -8.25 8.46 3.36
CA GLN A 100 -9.39 8.61 4.28
C GLN A 100 -9.73 7.31 5.03
N ALA A 101 -9.35 6.16 4.47
CA ALA A 101 -9.59 4.86 5.08
C ALA A 101 -8.53 4.49 6.14
N ALA A 102 -7.35 5.09 6.05
CA ALA A 102 -6.20 4.85 6.91
C ALA A 102 -6.33 5.63 8.23
#